data_AF-A0A2V6F7I2-F1
#
_entry.id   AF-A0A2V6F7I2-F1
#
_cell.length_a   1.000
_cell.length_b   1.000
_cell.length_c   1.000
_cell.angle_alpha   90.00
_cell.angle_beta   90.00
_cell.angle_gamma   90.00
#
_symmetry.space_group_name_H-M   'P 1'
#
loop_
_entity.id
_entity.type
_entity.pdbx_description
1 polymer ?
#
loop_
_entity_poly.entity_id
_entity_poly.type
_entity_poly.pdbx_seq_one_letter_code
_entity_poly.pdbx_strand_id
1 'polypeptide(L)'
;MYEGYSPAEVTANVRTLADAGIMKLIVTNAAGGLNVRFRPGEWMIISDHLNLTGTSPLIGSAQFLDLSNAYSPRLQRAFRDAAHQIGIVLRQGVYAAMMGPQYETAAEVR
;
A
#
# COMPACT_ATOMS: atom_id res chain seq x y z
N MET A 1 -4.49 10.14 7.64
CA MET A 1 -4.35 10.10 9.12
C MET A 1 -3.63 11.33 9.63
N TYR A 2 -2.47 11.72 9.08
CA TYR A 2 -1.78 12.97 9.49
C TYR A 2 -2.66 14.23 9.41
N GLU A 3 -3.72 14.25 8.59
CA GLU A 3 -4.71 15.33 8.51
C GLU A 3 -5.71 15.36 9.69
N GLY A 4 -5.56 14.47 10.68
CA GLY A 4 -6.41 14.39 11.86
C GLY A 4 -7.54 13.36 11.79
N TYR A 5 -7.77 12.76 10.62
CA TYR A 5 -8.78 11.70 10.47
C TYR A 5 -8.33 10.37 11.08
N SER A 6 -9.27 9.69 11.75
CA SER A 6 -9.08 8.35 12.28
C SER A 6 -8.86 7.31 11.17
N PRO A 7 -8.24 6.14 11.47
CA PRO A 7 -8.10 5.06 10.51
C PRO A 7 -9.44 4.58 9.95
N ALA A 8 -10.49 4.60 10.77
CA ALA A 8 -11.84 4.25 10.35
C ALA A 8 -12.35 5.25 9.30
N GLU A 9 -12.25 6.56 9.54
CA GLU A 9 -12.68 7.57 8.58
C GLU A 9 -11.92 7.47 7.25
N VAL A 10 -10.59 7.32 7.31
CA VAL A 10 -9.74 7.18 6.10
C VAL A 10 -10.14 5.96 5.25
N THR A 11 -10.62 4.89 5.88
CA THR A 11 -10.99 3.64 5.18
C THR A 11 -12.48 3.51 4.89
N ALA A 12 -13.30 4.52 5.18
CA ALA A 12 -14.75 4.46 5.01
C ALA A 12 -15.18 4.11 3.58
N ASN A 13 -14.56 4.75 2.59
CA ASN A 13 -14.88 4.51 1.18
C ASN A 13 -14.59 3.06 0.75
N VAL A 14 -13.58 2.41 1.33
CA VAL A 14 -13.28 1.00 1.03
C VAL A 14 -14.41 0.10 1.51
N ARG A 15 -14.99 0.37 2.68
CA ARG A 15 -16.17 -0.36 3.19
C ARG A 15 -17.38 -0.13 2.30
N THR A 16 -17.66 1.12 1.91
CA THR A 16 -18.74 1.44 0.97
C THR A 16 -18.61 0.70 -0.36
N LEU A 17 -17.39 0.62 -0.92
CA LEU A 17 -17.14 -0.12 -2.15
C LEU A 17 -17.36 -1.63 -1.97
N ALA A 18 -16.94 -2.19 -0.83
CA ALA A 18 -17.18 -3.59 -0.51
C ALA A 18 -18.67 -3.90 -0.37
N ASP A 19 -19.44 -3.04 0.31
CA ASP A 19 -20.89 -3.18 0.46
C ASP A 19 -21.63 -3.06 -0.88
N ALA A 20 -21.07 -2.30 -1.83
CA ALA A 20 -21.55 -2.22 -3.21
C ALA A 20 -21.15 -3.43 -4.09
N GLY A 21 -20.48 -4.44 -3.53
CA GLY A 21 -20.08 -5.67 -4.22
C GLY A 21 -18.79 -5.57 -5.04
N ILE A 22 -17.96 -4.54 -4.82
CA ILE A 22 -16.67 -4.42 -5.52
C ILE A 22 -15.68 -5.44 -4.95
N MET A 23 -15.22 -6.34 -5.82
CA MET A 23 -14.30 -7.44 -5.46
C MET A 23 -12.84 -7.18 -5.81
N LYS A 24 -12.54 -6.06 -6.48
CA LYS A 24 -11.18 -5.69 -6.91
C LYS A 24 -10.95 -4.23 -6.61
N LEU A 25 -9.94 -3.95 -5.81
CA LEU A 25 -9.51 -2.59 -5.49
C LEU A 25 -8.07 -2.41 -6.00
N ILE A 26 -7.84 -1.33 -6.73
CA ILE A 26 -6.50 -0.87 -7.11
C ILE A 26 -6.26 0.42 -6.33
N VAL A 27 -5.16 0.46 -5.59
CA VAL A 27 -4.73 1.64 -4.83
C VAL A 27 -3.39 2.13 -5.36
N THR A 28 -3.22 3.44 -5.44
CA THR A 28 -1.99 4.09 -5.87
C THR A 28 -1.59 5.13 -4.84
N ASN A 29 -0.29 5.23 -4.56
CA ASN A 29 0.27 6.28 -3.71
C ASN A 29 1.63 6.72 -4.25
N ALA A 30 2.09 7.88 -3.80
CA ALA A 30 3.48 8.29 -3.94
C ALA A 30 4.27 7.84 -2.70
N ALA A 31 5.50 7.37 -2.90
CA ALA A 31 6.36 6.86 -1.83
C ALA A 31 7.83 7.25 -2.06
N GLY A 32 8.57 7.45 -0.97
CA GLY A 32 10.03 7.49 -1.00
C GLY A 32 10.61 6.10 -1.23
N GLY A 33 11.61 5.98 -2.11
CA GLY A 33 12.29 4.72 -2.38
C GLY A 33 13.51 4.52 -1.48
N LEU A 34 13.46 3.52 -0.59
CA LEU A 34 14.62 3.13 0.24
C LEU A 34 15.63 2.26 -0.53
N ASN A 35 15.15 1.53 -1.55
CA ASN A 35 16.03 0.73 -2.38
C ASN A 35 16.83 1.64 -3.32
N VAL A 36 18.15 1.72 -3.11
CA VAL A 36 19.09 2.57 -3.87
C VAL A 36 19.11 2.30 -5.39
N ARG A 37 18.52 1.19 -5.85
CA ARG A 37 18.39 0.86 -7.27
C ARG A 37 17.18 1.53 -7.92
N PHE A 38 16.24 2.05 -7.14
CA PHE A 38 15.04 2.69 -7.64
C PHE A 38 15.33 4.15 -7.99
N ARG A 39 14.61 4.67 -8.99
CA ARG A 39 14.74 6.05 -9.44
C ARG A 39 13.41 6.79 -9.28
N PRO A 40 13.44 8.11 -9.01
CA PRO A 40 12.23 8.92 -9.04
C PRO A 40 11.46 8.74 -10.36
N GLY A 41 10.13 8.58 -10.26
CA GLY A 41 9.25 8.35 -11.40
C GLY A 41 9.11 6.88 -11.83
N GLU A 42 9.84 5.95 -11.22
CA GLU A 42 9.61 4.52 -11.42
C GLU A 42 8.37 4.03 -10.67
N TRP A 43 7.68 3.04 -11.25
CA TRP A 43 6.55 2.38 -10.61
C TRP A 43 7.01 1.16 -9.82
N MET A 44 6.36 0.90 -8.68
CA MET A 44 6.55 -0.31 -7.88
C MET A 44 5.21 -0.98 -7.59
N ILE A 45 5.08 -2.28 -7.89
CA ILE A 45 4.02 -3.11 -7.32
C ILE A 45 4.35 -3.39 -5.85
N ILE A 46 3.37 -3.18 -4.97
CA ILE A 46 3.44 -3.61 -3.58
C ILE A 46 3.23 -5.12 -3.52
N SER A 47 4.26 -5.87 -3.11
CA SER A 47 4.16 -7.30 -2.87
C SER A 47 3.78 -7.65 -1.44
N ASP A 48 4.13 -6.78 -0.50
CA ASP A 48 3.77 -6.89 0.90
C ASP A 48 3.85 -5.51 1.58
N HIS A 49 3.46 -5.41 2.86
CA HIS A 49 3.57 -4.17 3.61
C HIS A 49 3.95 -4.34 5.08
N LEU A 50 4.49 -3.25 5.62
CA LEU A 50 4.64 -3.02 7.05
C LEU A 50 3.70 -1.89 7.44
N ASN A 51 2.85 -2.13 8.44
CA ASN A 51 2.04 -1.08 9.04
C ASN A 51 2.78 -0.48 10.24
N LEU A 52 3.53 0.60 10.01
CA LEU A 52 4.28 1.33 11.04
C LEU A 52 3.54 2.57 11.54
N THR A 53 2.24 2.68 11.22
CA THR A 53 1.40 3.79 11.67
C THR A 53 1.01 3.68 13.15
N GLY A 54 1.28 2.54 13.79
CA GLY A 54 0.94 2.29 15.19
C GLY A 54 -0.56 2.15 15.46
N THR A 55 -1.38 2.04 14.41
CA THR A 55 -2.84 1.95 14.52
C THR A 55 -3.42 1.06 13.41
N SER A 56 -4.72 0.75 13.50
CA SER A 56 -5.40 -0.09 12.52
C SER A 56 -6.87 0.33 12.38
N PRO A 57 -7.44 0.32 11.16
CA PRO A 57 -8.88 0.50 10.95
C PRO A 57 -9.74 -0.63 11.52
N LEU A 58 -9.11 -1.73 11.98
CA LEU A 58 -9.79 -2.89 12.57
C LEU A 58 -9.79 -2.86 14.10
N ILE A 59 -9.22 -1.83 14.75
CA ILE A 59 -9.27 -1.69 16.21
C ILE A 59 -10.74 -1.67 16.65
N GLY A 60 -11.08 -2.51 17.63
CA GLY A 60 -12.45 -2.70 18.12
C GLY A 60 -13.27 -3.77 17.38
N SER A 61 -12.72 -4.38 16.31
CA SER A 61 -13.31 -5.55 15.67
C SER A 61 -13.04 -6.83 16.48
N ALA A 62 -14.00 -7.76 16.49
CA ALA A 62 -13.83 -9.09 17.07
C ALA A 62 -13.16 -10.10 16.12
N GLN A 63 -12.85 -9.69 14.88
CA GLN A 63 -12.31 -10.56 13.85
C GLN A 63 -10.78 -10.50 13.77
N PHE A 64 -10.15 -11.67 13.69
CA PHE A 64 -8.75 -11.82 13.31
C PHE A 64 -8.67 -12.17 11.82
N LEU A 65 -7.96 -11.37 11.04
CA LEU A 65 -7.80 -11.58 9.61
C LEU A 65 -6.39 -12.07 9.29
N ASP A 66 -6.30 -13.09 8.44
CA ASP A 66 -5.04 -13.48 7.83
C ASP A 66 -4.67 -12.49 6.72
N LEU A 67 -3.44 -11.97 6.79
CA LEU A 67 -2.89 -11.04 5.81
C LEU A 67 -1.82 -11.70 4.92
N SER A 68 -1.60 -13.01 5.02
CA SER A 68 -0.58 -13.74 4.24
C SER A 68 -0.75 -13.57 2.72
N ASN A 69 -1.95 -13.25 2.26
CA ASN A 69 -2.26 -13.01 0.85
C ASN A 69 -3.04 -11.69 0.64
N ALA A 70 -2.67 -10.64 1.38
CA ALA A 70 -3.32 -9.33 1.29
C ALA A 70 -3.23 -8.70 -0.12
N TYR A 71 -2.20 -9.04 -0.91
CA TYR A 71 -2.01 -8.55 -2.27
C TYR A 71 -2.24 -9.65 -3.29
N SER A 72 -3.25 -9.50 -4.16
CA SER A 72 -3.66 -10.52 -5.12
C SER A 72 -2.54 -10.91 -6.10
N PRO A 73 -2.04 -12.17 -6.10
CA PRO A 73 -1.01 -12.62 -7.03
C PRO A 73 -1.44 -12.53 -8.49
N ARG A 74 -2.77 -12.68 -8.73
CA ARG A 74 -3.37 -12.54 -10.07
C ARG A 74 -3.25 -11.10 -10.58
N LEU A 75 -3.56 -10.11 -9.76
CA LEU A 75 -3.44 -8.70 -10.17
C LEU A 75 -1.97 -8.32 -10.37
N GLN A 76 -1.07 -8.74 -9.48
CA GLN A 76 0.36 -8.48 -9.65
C GLN A 76 0.90 -9.04 -10.97
N ARG A 77 0.45 -10.24 -11.38
CA ARG A 77 0.80 -10.81 -12.69
C ARG A 77 0.30 -9.93 -13.83
N ALA A 78 -0.98 -9.54 -13.81
CA ALA A 78 -1.55 -8.67 -14.83
C ALA A 78 -0.81 -7.33 -14.96
N PHE A 79 -0.38 -6.71 -13.85
CA PHE A 79 0.40 -5.48 -13.89
C PHE A 79 1.81 -5.68 -14.47
N ARG A 80 2.48 -6.80 -14.16
CA ARG A 80 3.78 -7.13 -14.76
C ARG A 80 3.67 -7.35 -16.27
N ASP A 81 2.65 -8.09 -16.70
CA ASP A 81 2.40 -8.35 -18.11
C ASP A 81 2.11 -7.05 -18.86
N ALA A 82 1.28 -6.17 -18.28
CA ALA A 82 0.97 -4.86 -18.84
C ALA A 82 2.21 -3.96 -18.95
N ALA A 83 3.04 -3.91 -17.91
CA ALA A 83 4.28 -3.11 -17.93
C ALA A 83 5.27 -3.61 -18.99
N HIS A 84 5.39 -4.93 -19.15
CA HIS A 84 6.18 -5.52 -20.21
C HIS A 84 5.66 -5.14 -21.61
N GLN A 85 4.34 -5.15 -21.82
CA GLN A 85 3.72 -4.76 -23.09
C GLN A 85 4.01 -3.31 -23.49
N ILE A 86 4.11 -2.40 -22.53
CA ILE A 86 4.35 -0.97 -22.78
C ILE A 86 5.81 -0.55 -22.57
N GLY A 87 6.71 -1.49 -22.28
CA GLY A 87 8.14 -1.23 -22.13
C GLY A 87 8.51 -0.40 -20.89
N ILE A 88 7.72 -0.44 -19.82
CA ILE A 88 8.00 0.27 -18.57
C ILE A 88 8.67 -0.68 -17.57
N VAL A 89 9.72 -0.18 -16.90
CA VAL A 89 10.33 -0.88 -15.77
C VAL A 89 9.38 -0.81 -14.57
N LEU A 90 8.81 -1.97 -14.22
CA LEU A 90 7.96 -2.11 -13.04
C LEU A 90 8.74 -2.81 -11.93
N ARG A 91 9.03 -2.09 -10.85
CA ARG A 91 9.66 -2.62 -9.65
C ARG A 91 8.65 -3.44 -8.84
N GLN A 92 9.16 -4.21 -7.88
CA GLN A 92 8.35 -4.90 -6.88
C GLN A 92 9.03 -4.75 -5.52
N GLY A 93 8.26 -4.52 -4.46
CA GLY A 93 8.83 -4.37 -3.12
C GLY A 93 7.80 -4.33 -2.00
N VAL A 94 8.32 -4.20 -0.78
CA VAL A 94 7.53 -4.07 0.45
C VAL A 94 7.30 -2.58 0.73
N TYR A 95 6.06 -2.20 1.00
CA TYR A 95 5.69 -0.82 1.35
C TYR A 95 5.62 -0.64 2.86
N ALA A 96 6.31 0.34 3.41
CA ALA A 96 6.19 0.72 4.81
C ALA A 96 5.27 1.94 4.95
N ALA A 97 4.13 1.76 5.62
CA ALA A 97 3.19 2.84 5.89
C ALA A 97 3.61 3.57 7.17
N MET A 98 3.95 4.86 7.05
CA MET A 98 4.31 5.74 8.17
C MET A 98 3.16 6.71 8.49
N MET A 99 3.12 7.26 9.70
CA MET A 99 2.07 8.22 10.09
C MET A 99 2.21 9.57 9.36
N GLY A 100 3.44 10.07 9.22
CA GLY A 100 3.70 11.46 8.82
C GLY A 100 3.31 12.47 9.91
N PRO A 101 3.29 13.79 9.61
CA PRO A 101 3.48 14.40 8.30
C PRO A 101 4.95 14.70 7.94
N GLN A 102 5.87 14.65 8.90
CA GLN A 102 7.29 14.81 8.62
C GLN A 102 7.83 13.62 7.84
N TYR A 103 8.77 13.87 6.93
CA TYR A 103 9.56 12.80 6.33
C TYR A 103 10.46 12.14 7.36
N GLU A 104 10.93 10.95 7.01
CA GLU A 104 11.81 10.14 7.82
C GLU A 104 13.21 10.76 7.96
N THR A 105 13.81 10.57 9.13
CA THR A 105 15.19 10.91 9.42
C THR A 105 16.16 9.92 8.76
N ALA A 106 17.44 10.29 8.67
CA ALA A 106 18.47 9.42 8.14
C ALA A 106 18.62 8.08 8.90
N ALA A 107 18.24 8.02 10.17
CA ALA A 107 18.29 6.78 10.96
C ALA A 107 17.10 5.85 10.66
N GLU A 108 15.94 6.40 10.31
CA GLU A 108 14.73 5.64 9.97
C GLU A 108 14.80 5.03 8.55
N VAL A 109 15.59 5.63 7.65
CA VAL A 109 15.73 5.21 6.23
C VAL A 109 17.01 4.46 5.90
N ARG A 110 17.91 4.26 6.87
CA ARG A 110 19.19 3.57 6.68
C ARG A 110 19.02 2.07 6.73
#